data_AF-A0A2N1ZDR5-F1
#
_entry.id   AF-A0A2N1ZDR5-F1
#
_cell.length_a   1.000
_cell.length_b   1.000
_cell.length_c   1.000
_cell.angle_alpha   90.00
_cell.angle_beta   90.00
_cell.angle_gamma   90.00
#
_symmetry.space_group_name_H-M   'P 1'
#
loop_
_entity.id
_entity.type
_entity.pdbx_description
1 polymer ?
#
loop_
_entity_poly.entity_id
_entity_poly.type
_entity_poly.pdbx_seq_one_letter_code
_entity_poly.pdbx_strand_id
1 'polypeptide(L)'
;MIIKILFFSLKKKFLLFSFFSIVFFSIWYAIAIGLAVSSWELRKSEFNYWKTSQQQFCSNLISQAEFDIEEIDQSRCNIADGGEVYFSCIDRQRLSRDAIIQGVYLSKCPFSSVQHTSRSDLPKLGNIPDPGNLYIYTLNRYTDGPFSIFIYHLMVVCLLVLISDAIKTIYRDENIGWKRLMLVLSVIVGLFFSWWWYHSIGYDYWSAVKAFIIGSFFAGIALIYLKKTFFWVLDGFLTNKNAAKKSLFSEDCAVEYLEGDNKNIINYNSKNFPGKNEGADVSQVKFAKYWPRAFARCIDLSLCIIADSLIYFALPFSLEDPQSVADLFILYGASFFSLCATIFIYEYILVVFFGKTLGKLMFGLSVKCSDLSLPSKASARLRAWVFIRSGLYFCLAFPFFQFASAFIAWRRGDDKQPWDMSAKTRVYQSPVGFARIVFSVITAILIFLLVVTASRIANEQNKEKLQGLVEKSVLMIN
;
A
#
# COMPACT_ATOMS: atom_id res chain seq x y z
N MET A 1 -3.00 -37.32 -21.84
CA MET A 1 -2.20 -37.88 -20.73
C MET A 1 -1.46 -36.80 -19.94
N ILE A 2 -0.69 -35.92 -20.58
CA ILE A 2 0.09 -34.84 -19.93
C ILE A 2 -0.79 -33.89 -19.08
N ILE A 3 -1.97 -33.49 -19.56
CA ILE A 3 -2.90 -32.62 -18.81
C ILE A 3 -3.38 -33.27 -17.51
N LYS A 4 -3.69 -34.58 -17.52
CA LYS A 4 -4.11 -35.31 -16.31
C LYS A 4 -2.98 -35.39 -15.26
N ILE A 5 -1.74 -35.59 -15.71
CA ILE A 5 -0.55 -35.64 -14.83
C ILE A 5 -0.28 -34.26 -14.22
N LEU A 6 -0.44 -33.19 -15.00
CA LEU A 6 -0.28 -31.81 -14.54
C LEU A 6 -1.35 -31.42 -13.52
N PHE A 7 -2.62 -31.81 -13.77
CA PHE A 7 -3.74 -31.60 -12.85
C PHE A 7 -3.54 -32.36 -11.53
N PHE A 8 -3.04 -33.60 -11.60
CA PHE A 8 -2.78 -34.42 -10.42
C PHE A 8 -1.63 -33.87 -9.56
N SER A 9 -0.56 -33.39 -10.20
CA SER A 9 0.57 -32.75 -9.50
C SER A 9 0.17 -31.43 -8.83
N LEU A 10 -0.66 -30.61 -9.50
CA LEU A 10 -1.22 -29.39 -8.91
C LEU A 10 -2.15 -29.69 -7.74
N LYS A 11 -3.01 -30.70 -7.87
CA LYS A 11 -3.97 -31.09 -6.82
C LYS A 11 -3.29 -31.52 -5.53
N LYS A 12 -2.20 -32.30 -5.61
CA LYS A 12 -1.40 -32.68 -4.43
C LYS A 12 -0.74 -31.48 -3.74
N LYS A 13 -0.18 -30.55 -4.51
CA LYS A 13 0.48 -29.36 -3.95
C LYS A 13 -0.53 -28.41 -3.32
N PHE A 14 -1.67 -28.19 -3.97
CA PHE A 14 -2.75 -27.37 -3.45
C PHE A 14 -3.32 -27.94 -2.14
N LEU A 15 -3.53 -29.26 -2.07
CA LEU A 15 -3.94 -29.94 -0.83
C LEU A 15 -2.93 -29.76 0.30
N LEU A 16 -1.64 -29.92 0.00
CA LEU A 16 -0.58 -29.76 0.98
C LEU A 16 -0.52 -28.32 1.53
N PHE A 17 -0.55 -27.31 0.64
CA PHE A 17 -0.55 -25.89 1.05
C PHE A 17 -1.83 -25.52 1.82
N SER A 18 -2.99 -26.01 1.39
CA SER A 18 -4.25 -25.78 2.10
C SER A 18 -4.21 -26.40 3.50
N PHE A 19 -3.66 -27.62 3.63
CA PHE A 19 -3.51 -28.28 4.92
C PHE A 19 -2.61 -27.50 5.87
N PHE A 20 -1.41 -27.12 5.44
CA PHE A 20 -0.51 -26.31 6.28
C PHE A 20 -1.12 -24.96 6.64
N SER A 21 -1.81 -24.31 5.71
CA SER A 21 -2.52 -23.06 5.98
C SER A 21 -3.59 -23.23 7.06
N ILE A 22 -4.41 -24.29 7.00
CA ILE A 22 -5.42 -24.59 8.01
C ILE A 22 -4.79 -24.88 9.37
N VAL A 23 -3.67 -25.61 9.43
CA VAL A 23 -2.98 -25.91 10.69
C VAL A 23 -2.41 -24.63 11.32
N PHE A 24 -1.65 -23.83 10.55
CA PHE A 24 -1.15 -22.53 11.01
C PHE A 24 -2.28 -21.60 11.43
N PHE A 25 -3.40 -21.63 10.71
CA PHE A 25 -4.59 -20.87 11.08
C PHE A 25 -5.10 -21.26 12.46
N SER A 26 -5.26 -22.56 12.68
CA SER A 26 -5.87 -23.10 13.89
C SER A 26 -5.01 -22.76 15.11
N ILE A 27 -3.68 -22.83 14.95
CA ILE A 27 -2.72 -22.42 15.99
C ILE A 27 -2.83 -20.92 16.27
N TRP A 28 -2.79 -20.07 15.23
CA TRP A 28 -2.90 -18.62 15.40
C TRP A 28 -4.23 -18.21 16.04
N TYR A 29 -5.34 -18.82 15.60
CA TYR A 29 -6.67 -18.57 16.15
C TYR A 29 -6.78 -18.99 17.61
N ALA A 30 -6.19 -20.13 17.98
CA ALA A 30 -6.11 -20.57 19.38
C ALA A 30 -5.33 -19.56 20.25
N ILE A 31 -4.19 -19.05 19.75
CA ILE A 31 -3.41 -18.01 20.44
C ILE A 31 -4.23 -16.72 20.58
N ALA A 32 -4.91 -16.28 19.52
CA ALA A 32 -5.74 -15.08 19.53
C ALA A 32 -6.88 -15.20 20.55
N ILE A 33 -7.57 -16.34 20.61
CA ILE A 33 -8.57 -16.61 21.65
C ILE A 33 -7.93 -16.53 23.04
N GLY A 34 -6.77 -17.17 23.26
CA GLY A 34 -6.08 -17.14 24.55
C GLY A 34 -5.75 -15.72 25.02
N LEU A 35 -5.21 -14.89 24.11
CA LEU A 35 -4.92 -13.48 24.38
C LEU A 35 -6.21 -12.68 24.65
N ALA A 36 -7.28 -12.98 23.93
CA ALA A 36 -8.57 -12.32 24.11
C ALA A 36 -9.18 -12.63 25.48
N VAL A 37 -9.13 -13.90 25.91
CA VAL A 37 -9.57 -14.34 27.24
C VAL A 37 -8.79 -13.62 28.33
N SER A 38 -7.45 -13.61 28.24
CA SER A 38 -6.60 -12.91 29.20
C SER A 38 -6.92 -11.41 29.29
N SER A 39 -7.11 -10.75 28.13
CA SER A 39 -7.47 -9.32 28.10
C SER A 39 -8.87 -9.04 28.67
N TRP A 40 -9.81 -9.98 28.48
CA TRP A 40 -11.16 -9.89 29.01
C TRP A 40 -11.17 -10.07 30.53
N GLU A 41 -10.41 -11.04 31.05
CA GLU A 41 -10.24 -11.25 32.49
C GLU A 41 -9.65 -10.01 33.17
N LEU A 42 -8.62 -9.40 32.55
CA LEU A 42 -8.04 -8.15 33.04
C LEU A 42 -9.09 -7.04 33.10
N ARG A 43 -9.81 -6.77 32.01
CA ARG A 43 -10.86 -5.74 31.99
C ARG A 43 -12.03 -6.01 32.92
N LYS A 44 -12.41 -7.28 33.07
CA LYS A 44 -13.45 -7.68 34.01
C LYS A 44 -13.01 -7.43 35.45
N SER A 45 -11.74 -7.68 35.76
CA SER A 45 -11.18 -7.38 37.08
C SER A 45 -11.16 -5.87 37.36
N GLU A 46 -10.77 -5.05 36.37
CA GLU A 46 -10.80 -3.58 36.46
C GLU A 46 -12.22 -3.05 36.65
N PHE A 47 -13.18 -3.56 35.87
CA PHE A 47 -14.59 -3.20 35.98
C PHE A 47 -15.19 -3.57 37.34
N ASN A 48 -14.88 -4.77 37.85
CA ASN A 48 -15.35 -5.20 39.16
C ASN A 48 -14.75 -4.36 40.29
N TYR A 49 -13.44 -4.10 40.23
CA TYR A 49 -12.75 -3.23 41.18
C TYR A 49 -13.34 -1.82 41.20
N TRP A 50 -13.61 -1.27 40.01
CA TRP A 50 -14.28 0.01 39.85
C TRP A 50 -15.65 0.02 40.54
N LYS A 51 -16.49 -1.00 40.27
CA LYS A 51 -17.87 -1.07 40.75
C LYS A 51 -17.99 -1.19 42.28
N THR A 52 -17.07 -1.88 42.96
CA THR A 52 -17.26 -2.22 44.38
C THR A 52 -16.75 -1.19 45.37
N SER A 53 -15.65 -0.51 45.09
CA SER A 53 -14.97 0.33 46.09
C SER A 53 -14.57 1.68 45.52
N GLN A 54 -14.09 1.69 44.28
CA GLN A 54 -13.56 2.91 43.68
C GLN A 54 -14.65 3.87 43.23
N GLN A 55 -15.80 3.38 42.73
CA GLN A 55 -16.91 4.22 42.31
C GLN A 55 -17.48 5.04 43.47
N GLN A 56 -17.65 4.43 44.65
CA GLN A 56 -18.14 5.13 45.84
C GLN A 56 -17.11 6.16 46.33
N PHE A 57 -15.83 5.79 46.38
CA PHE A 57 -14.76 6.72 46.72
C PHE A 57 -14.72 7.93 45.77
N CYS A 58 -14.74 7.69 44.45
CA CYS A 58 -14.70 8.75 43.45
C CYS A 58 -15.99 9.60 43.45
N SER A 59 -17.15 9.01 43.69
CA SER A 59 -18.40 9.74 43.83
C SER A 59 -18.37 10.68 45.05
N ASN A 60 -17.86 10.20 46.18
CA ASN A 60 -17.71 11.03 47.38
C ASN A 60 -16.69 12.13 47.16
N LEU A 61 -15.57 11.84 46.47
CA LEU A 61 -14.54 12.83 46.16
C LEU A 61 -15.06 13.94 45.24
N ILE A 62 -15.81 13.60 44.19
CA ILE A 62 -16.43 14.60 43.31
C ILE A 62 -17.47 15.42 44.08
N SER A 63 -18.34 14.77 44.84
CA SER A 63 -19.35 15.49 45.64
C SER A 63 -18.71 16.45 46.65
N GLN A 64 -17.58 16.07 47.25
CA GLN A 64 -16.83 16.95 48.14
C GLN A 64 -16.21 18.12 47.36
N ALA A 65 -15.61 17.85 46.19
CA ALA A 65 -15.04 18.90 45.35
C ALA A 65 -16.10 19.88 44.82
N GLU A 66 -17.31 19.40 44.48
CA GLU A 66 -18.46 20.24 44.11
C GLU A 66 -18.85 21.17 45.27
N PHE A 67 -18.95 20.62 46.49
CA PHE A 67 -19.25 21.39 47.69
C PHE A 67 -18.18 22.46 47.98
N ASP A 68 -16.89 22.09 47.92
CA ASP A 68 -15.78 23.02 48.19
C ASP A 68 -15.72 24.14 47.13
N ILE A 69 -15.97 23.84 45.86
CA ILE A 69 -16.04 24.85 44.80
C ILE A 69 -17.25 25.76 44.99
N GLU A 70 -18.41 25.23 45.37
CA GLU A 70 -19.59 26.04 45.67
C GLU A 70 -19.36 26.97 46.87
N GLU A 71 -18.66 26.51 47.91
CA GLU A 71 -18.26 27.36 49.05
C GLU A 71 -17.32 28.49 48.62
N ILE A 72 -16.34 28.21 47.74
CA ILE A 72 -15.47 29.22 47.15
C ILE A 72 -16.28 30.23 46.33
N ASP A 73 -17.21 29.78 45.49
CA ASP A 73 -18.03 30.64 44.63
C ASP A 73 -19.03 31.49 45.44
N GLN A 74 -19.50 30.99 46.59
CA GLN A 74 -20.36 31.73 47.51
C GLN A 74 -19.59 32.77 48.33
N SER A 75 -18.29 32.60 48.53
CA SER A 75 -17.44 33.61 49.17
C SER A 75 -17.39 34.87 48.30
N ARG A 76 -18.05 35.94 48.75
CA ARG A 76 -18.14 37.18 47.94
C ARG A 76 -16.84 37.97 48.05
N CYS A 77 -16.14 38.14 46.94
CA CYS A 77 -15.13 39.20 46.81
C CYS A 77 -15.86 40.54 46.77
N ASN A 78 -15.66 41.38 47.80
CA ASN A 78 -16.40 42.63 47.93
C ASN A 78 -15.68 43.76 47.17
N ILE A 79 -16.38 44.37 46.21
CA ILE A 79 -15.81 45.46 45.38
C ILE A 79 -15.53 46.72 46.24
N ALA A 80 -16.21 46.85 47.38
CA ALA A 80 -16.08 47.98 48.29
C ALA A 80 -14.67 48.17 48.87
N ASP A 81 -13.84 47.13 48.88
CA ASP A 81 -12.49 47.14 49.49
C ASP A 81 -11.38 47.61 48.52
N GLY A 82 -11.76 48.04 47.30
CA GLY A 82 -10.85 48.54 46.27
C GLY A 82 -10.51 47.50 45.20
N GLY A 83 -10.23 47.99 43.98
CA GLY A 83 -10.05 47.13 42.80
C GLY A 83 -8.91 46.11 42.93
N GLU A 84 -7.78 46.50 43.53
CA GLU A 84 -6.64 45.60 43.73
C GLU A 84 -6.96 44.45 44.70
N VAL A 85 -7.69 44.74 45.79
CA VAL A 85 -8.14 43.74 46.76
C VAL A 85 -9.16 42.79 46.13
N TYR A 86 -10.07 43.33 45.31
CA TYR A 86 -11.06 42.55 44.58
C TYR A 86 -10.42 41.58 43.57
N PHE A 87 -9.49 42.04 42.72
CA PHE A 87 -8.81 41.18 41.76
C PHE A 87 -7.92 40.13 42.45
N SER A 88 -7.22 40.50 43.52
CA SER A 88 -6.43 39.55 44.32
C SER A 88 -7.30 38.47 44.96
N CYS A 89 -8.51 38.81 45.39
CA CYS A 89 -9.50 37.86 45.90
C CYS A 89 -9.95 36.88 44.80
N ILE A 90 -10.28 37.38 43.60
CA ILE A 90 -10.67 36.54 42.45
C ILE A 90 -9.55 35.58 42.04
N ASP A 91 -8.31 36.06 41.95
CA ASP A 91 -7.17 35.21 41.58
C ASP A 91 -6.94 34.10 42.61
N ARG A 92 -7.12 34.40 43.91
CA ARG A 92 -7.05 33.38 44.97
C ARG A 92 -8.16 32.33 44.85
N GLN A 93 -9.39 32.75 44.55
CA GLN A 93 -10.51 31.82 44.30
C GLN A 93 -10.21 30.92 43.10
N ARG A 94 -9.71 31.49 41.99
CA ARG A 94 -9.30 30.75 40.80
C ARG A 94 -8.24 29.70 41.10
N LEU A 95 -7.16 30.09 41.79
CA LEU A 95 -6.08 29.16 42.16
C LEU A 95 -6.58 28.04 43.09
N SER A 96 -7.48 28.36 44.02
CA SER A 96 -8.06 27.36 44.93
C SER A 96 -8.94 26.36 44.17
N ARG A 97 -9.75 26.84 43.22
CA ARG A 97 -10.57 26.03 42.32
C ARG A 97 -9.71 25.11 41.45
N ASP A 98 -8.65 25.65 40.84
CA ASP A 98 -7.72 24.89 40.02
C ASP A 98 -7.01 23.79 40.85
N ALA A 99 -6.65 24.09 42.10
CA ALA A 99 -6.04 23.10 43.00
C ALA A 99 -7.00 21.95 43.36
N ILE A 100 -8.28 22.24 43.62
CA ILE A 100 -9.31 21.22 43.87
C ILE A 100 -9.50 20.35 42.62
N ILE A 101 -9.67 20.97 41.46
CA ILE A 101 -9.83 20.27 40.18
C ILE A 101 -8.61 19.39 39.90
N GLN A 102 -7.40 19.90 40.11
CA GLN A 102 -6.17 19.12 39.93
C GLN A 102 -6.08 17.96 40.92
N GLY A 103 -6.52 18.14 42.17
CA GLY A 103 -6.63 17.06 43.15
C GLY A 103 -7.55 15.93 42.70
N VAL A 104 -8.69 16.28 42.10
CA VAL A 104 -9.62 15.32 41.49
C VAL A 104 -8.96 14.60 40.31
N TYR A 105 -8.24 15.30 39.42
CA TYR A 105 -7.51 14.65 38.32
C TYR A 105 -6.38 13.72 38.77
N LEU A 106 -5.72 14.04 39.88
CA LEU A 106 -4.66 13.20 40.45
C LEU A 106 -5.21 11.99 41.20
N SER A 107 -6.48 12.02 41.60
CA SER A 107 -7.18 10.82 42.05
C SER A 107 -7.35 9.87 40.87
N LYS A 108 -7.01 8.58 41.03
CA LYS A 108 -7.01 7.57 39.95
C LYS A 108 -8.42 7.25 39.39
N CYS A 109 -9.37 8.16 39.50
CA CYS A 109 -10.72 8.00 39.01
C CYS A 109 -10.72 8.05 37.45
N PRO A 110 -11.40 7.12 36.78
CA PRO A 110 -11.61 7.12 35.35
C PRO A 110 -12.57 8.26 35.00
N PHE A 111 -12.04 9.30 34.36
CA PHE A 111 -12.85 10.39 33.83
C PHE A 111 -13.11 10.15 32.33
N SER A 112 -14.37 10.27 31.91
CA SER A 112 -14.64 10.41 30.47
C SER A 112 -14.11 11.77 30.02
N SER A 113 -13.47 11.84 28.85
CA SER A 113 -12.94 13.08 28.27
C SER A 113 -13.87 14.26 28.55
N VAL A 114 -13.35 15.27 29.24
CA VAL A 114 -14.14 16.42 29.70
C VAL A 114 -14.72 17.14 28.50
N GLN A 115 -16.03 17.01 28.31
CA GLN A 115 -16.75 17.99 27.52
C GLN A 115 -16.80 19.26 28.35
N HIS A 116 -16.06 20.28 27.94
CA HIS A 116 -16.13 21.63 28.52
C HIS A 116 -17.53 22.20 28.29
N THR A 117 -18.50 21.80 29.11
CA THR A 117 -19.82 22.41 29.17
C THR A 117 -19.82 23.45 30.29
N SER A 118 -20.20 24.68 29.95
CA SER A 118 -19.86 25.95 30.62
C SER A 118 -20.44 26.22 32.02
N ARG A 119 -20.64 25.19 32.86
CA ARG A 119 -21.18 25.41 34.21
C ARG A 119 -20.65 24.49 35.31
N SER A 120 -19.92 23.43 34.95
CA SER A 120 -19.21 22.59 35.92
C SER A 120 -17.88 22.18 35.30
N ASP A 121 -16.79 22.83 35.70
CA ASP A 121 -15.43 22.47 35.23
C ASP A 121 -14.92 21.15 35.83
N LEU A 122 -15.75 20.48 36.64
CA LEU A 122 -15.44 19.16 37.18
C LEU A 122 -15.68 18.07 36.13
N PRO A 123 -14.74 17.12 35.99
CA PRO A 123 -14.88 16.00 35.07
C PRO A 123 -16.03 15.09 35.50
N LYS A 124 -16.93 14.74 34.58
CA LYS A 124 -17.95 13.72 34.86
C LYS A 124 -17.29 12.35 35.03
N LEU A 125 -17.78 11.59 36.02
CA LEU A 125 -17.37 10.21 36.24
C LEU A 125 -17.59 9.42 34.94
N GLY A 126 -16.52 8.88 34.37
CA GLY A 126 -16.64 8.03 33.19
C GLY A 126 -17.22 6.67 33.59
N ASN A 127 -18.24 6.21 32.87
CA ASN A 127 -18.63 4.81 32.98
C ASN A 127 -17.55 3.98 32.28
N ILE A 128 -16.82 3.15 33.04
CA ILE A 128 -16.03 2.09 32.44
C ILE A 128 -17.03 1.17 31.72
N PRO A 129 -16.92 0.98 30.39
CA PRO A 129 -17.84 0.12 29.67
C PRO A 129 -17.72 -1.30 30.21
N ASP A 130 -18.85 -1.89 30.57
CA ASP A 130 -18.91 -3.30 30.94
C ASP A 130 -18.34 -4.11 29.77
N PRO A 131 -17.26 -4.90 29.97
CA PRO A 131 -16.70 -5.71 28.90
C PRO A 131 -17.71 -6.75 28.37
N GLY A 132 -18.81 -6.99 29.08
CA GLY A 132 -19.88 -7.89 28.66
C GLY A 132 -19.45 -9.36 28.72
N ASN A 133 -20.24 -10.23 28.08
CA ASN A 133 -19.87 -11.64 27.96
C ASN A 133 -18.61 -11.78 27.08
N LEU A 134 -17.69 -12.65 27.48
CA LEU A 134 -16.46 -12.99 26.75
C LEU A 134 -16.70 -13.16 25.25
N TYR A 135 -17.80 -13.82 24.85
CA TYR A 135 -18.15 -14.04 23.44
C TYR A 135 -18.37 -12.73 22.66
N ILE A 136 -19.13 -11.78 23.23
CA ILE A 136 -19.41 -10.48 22.60
C ILE A 136 -18.14 -9.63 22.57
N TYR A 137 -17.35 -9.68 23.64
CA TYR A 137 -16.07 -9.00 23.73
C TYR A 137 -15.06 -9.49 22.70
N THR A 138 -14.93 -10.81 22.52
CA THR A 138 -14.07 -11.39 21.48
C THR A 138 -14.57 -10.99 20.09
N LEU A 139 -15.88 -11.03 19.85
CA LEU A 139 -16.45 -10.64 18.56
C LEU A 139 -16.16 -9.16 18.24
N ASN A 140 -16.35 -8.25 19.19
CA ASN A 140 -16.15 -6.80 19.05
C ASN A 140 -14.68 -6.36 19.02
N ARG A 141 -13.77 -7.11 19.65
CA ARG A 141 -12.33 -6.82 19.62
C ARG A 141 -11.72 -7.19 18.26
N TYR A 142 -12.30 -8.19 17.58
CA TYR A 142 -11.84 -8.71 16.30
C TYR A 142 -12.87 -8.43 15.17
N THR A 143 -13.64 -7.35 15.27
CA THR A 143 -14.78 -6.97 14.38
C THR A 143 -14.48 -6.78 12.91
N ASP A 144 -13.25 -7.00 12.43
CA ASP A 144 -13.11 -7.30 11.00
C ASP A 144 -13.82 -8.65 10.65
N GLY A 145 -14.21 -9.43 11.67
CA GLY A 145 -15.09 -10.58 11.59
C GLY A 145 -14.36 -11.86 11.16
N PRO A 146 -14.99 -13.04 11.32
CA PRO A 146 -14.43 -14.31 10.80
C PRO A 146 -14.17 -14.25 9.28
N PHE A 147 -14.84 -13.33 8.58
CA PHE A 147 -14.70 -13.11 7.16
C PHE A 147 -13.40 -12.40 6.77
N SER A 148 -12.95 -11.37 7.51
CA SER A 148 -11.64 -10.74 7.23
C SER A 148 -10.49 -11.72 7.45
N ILE A 149 -10.64 -12.58 8.44
CA ILE A 149 -9.67 -13.61 8.78
C ILE A 149 -9.60 -14.65 7.65
N PHE A 150 -10.75 -15.09 7.12
CA PHE A 150 -10.81 -15.94 5.93
C PHE A 150 -10.17 -15.27 4.70
N ILE A 151 -10.42 -13.98 4.48
CA ILE A 151 -9.80 -13.20 3.40
C ILE A 151 -8.29 -13.13 3.58
N TYR A 152 -7.79 -12.86 4.79
CA TYR A 152 -6.36 -12.82 5.08
C TYR A 152 -5.70 -14.17 4.81
N HIS A 153 -6.36 -15.26 5.21
CA HIS A 153 -5.90 -16.62 4.94
C HIS A 153 -5.84 -16.95 3.45
N LEU A 154 -6.89 -16.59 2.72
CA LEU A 154 -6.92 -16.73 1.26
C LEU A 154 -5.79 -15.91 0.61
N MET A 155 -5.52 -14.69 1.11
CA MET A 155 -4.42 -13.86 0.64
C MET A 155 -3.05 -14.48 0.91
N VAL A 156 -2.82 -15.04 2.10
CA VAL A 156 -1.55 -15.71 2.45
C VAL A 156 -1.34 -16.97 1.61
N VAL A 157 -2.38 -17.80 1.44
CA VAL A 157 -2.30 -19.01 0.59
C VAL A 157 -2.01 -18.63 -0.86
N CYS A 158 -2.72 -17.63 -1.38
CA CYS A 158 -2.42 -17.08 -2.70
C CYS A 158 -0.96 -16.63 -2.73
N LEU A 159 -0.51 -15.76 -1.82
CA LEU A 159 0.87 -15.26 -1.78
C LEU A 159 1.92 -16.38 -1.77
N LEU A 160 1.73 -17.44 -0.99
CA LEU A 160 2.65 -18.58 -0.96
C LEU A 160 2.69 -19.38 -2.27
N VAL A 161 1.53 -19.60 -2.89
CA VAL A 161 1.45 -20.22 -4.23
C VAL A 161 2.18 -19.36 -5.27
N LEU A 162 2.12 -18.04 -5.12
CA LEU A 162 2.74 -17.07 -6.03
C LEU A 162 4.24 -16.98 -5.87
N ILE A 163 4.73 -16.97 -4.63
CA ILE A 163 6.16 -17.08 -4.35
C ILE A 163 6.68 -18.40 -4.93
N SER A 164 5.95 -19.51 -4.77
CA SER A 164 6.34 -20.81 -5.32
C SER A 164 6.39 -20.82 -6.85
N ASP A 165 5.39 -20.26 -7.54
CA ASP A 165 5.35 -20.22 -9.01
C ASP A 165 6.35 -19.21 -9.59
N ALA A 166 6.55 -18.07 -8.93
CA ALA A 166 7.60 -17.11 -9.26
C ALA A 166 8.97 -17.77 -9.13
N ILE A 167 9.28 -18.42 -7.99
CA ILE A 167 10.54 -19.17 -7.78
C ILE A 167 10.72 -20.21 -8.88
N LYS A 168 9.67 -20.96 -9.22
CA LYS A 168 9.74 -21.99 -10.27
C LYS A 168 9.98 -21.41 -11.66
N THR A 169 9.36 -20.27 -11.97
CA THR A 169 9.54 -19.56 -13.24
C THR A 169 10.95 -18.99 -13.32
N ILE A 170 11.43 -18.37 -12.25
CA ILE A 170 12.81 -17.88 -12.13
C ILE A 170 13.80 -19.03 -12.29
N TYR A 171 13.53 -20.19 -11.71
CA TYR A 171 14.40 -21.36 -11.84
C TYR A 171 14.47 -21.85 -13.29
N ARG A 172 13.34 -21.80 -14.00
CA ARG A 172 13.19 -22.17 -15.41
C ARG A 172 13.65 -21.10 -16.39
N ASP A 173 13.72 -19.84 -15.98
CA ASP A 173 14.19 -18.75 -16.82
C ASP A 173 15.70 -18.91 -17.01
N GLU A 174 16.13 -18.98 -18.26
CA GLU A 174 17.54 -19.08 -18.63
C GLU A 174 18.30 -17.79 -18.28
N ASN A 175 17.58 -16.68 -18.10
CA ASN A 175 18.20 -15.41 -17.78
C ASN A 175 18.63 -15.34 -16.30
N ILE A 176 19.94 -15.44 -16.10
CA ILE A 176 20.62 -15.37 -14.80
C ILE A 176 20.28 -14.07 -14.05
N GLY A 177 20.04 -12.96 -14.76
CA GLY A 177 19.68 -11.66 -14.17
C GLY A 177 18.41 -11.72 -13.32
N TRP A 178 17.37 -12.45 -13.73
CA TRP A 178 16.13 -12.57 -12.96
C TRP A 178 16.35 -13.33 -11.65
N LYS A 179 17.19 -14.37 -11.67
CA LYS A 179 17.58 -15.12 -10.47
C LYS A 179 18.29 -14.21 -9.47
N ARG A 180 19.24 -13.40 -9.95
CA ARG A 180 19.99 -12.43 -9.15
C ARG A 180 19.08 -11.33 -8.58
N LEU A 181 18.21 -10.74 -9.39
CA LEU A 181 17.29 -9.68 -8.97
C LEU A 181 16.34 -10.14 -7.86
N MET A 182 15.79 -11.34 -7.97
CA MET A 182 14.82 -11.85 -7.01
C MET A 182 15.46 -12.20 -5.66
N LEU A 183 16.72 -12.65 -5.67
CA LEU A 183 17.50 -12.79 -4.45
C LEU A 183 17.59 -11.44 -3.70
N VAL A 184 17.91 -10.37 -4.41
CA VAL A 184 18.03 -9.03 -3.81
C VAL A 184 16.67 -8.50 -3.32
N LEU A 185 15.62 -8.67 -4.12
CA LEU A 185 14.26 -8.26 -3.75
C LEU A 185 13.74 -9.01 -2.52
N SER A 186 14.06 -10.29 -2.35
CA SER A 186 13.61 -11.07 -1.18
C SER A 186 14.12 -10.49 0.15
N VAL A 187 15.32 -9.92 0.17
CA VAL A 187 15.86 -9.23 1.34
C VAL A 187 15.03 -7.99 1.62
N ILE A 188 14.79 -7.14 0.61
CA ILE A 188 14.01 -5.90 0.74
C ILE A 188 12.58 -6.18 1.23
N VAL A 189 11.92 -7.19 0.65
CA VAL A 189 10.57 -7.61 1.07
C VAL A 189 10.57 -8.07 2.53
N GLY A 190 11.60 -8.81 2.96
CA GLY A 190 11.76 -9.21 4.36
C GLY A 190 11.87 -8.01 5.31
N LEU A 191 12.60 -6.96 4.93
CA LEU A 191 12.71 -5.72 5.71
C LEU A 191 11.39 -5.01 5.83
N PHE A 192 10.70 -4.86 4.71
CA PHE A 192 9.42 -4.18 4.66
C PHE A 192 8.38 -4.92 5.52
N PHE A 193 8.37 -6.25 5.45
CA PHE A 193 7.48 -7.06 6.29
C PHE A 193 7.80 -6.92 7.78
N SER A 194 9.08 -6.94 8.17
CA SER A 194 9.50 -6.70 9.56
C SER A 194 9.14 -5.30 10.06
N TRP A 195 9.30 -4.28 9.22
CA TRP A 195 8.95 -2.90 9.55
C TRP A 195 7.44 -2.70 9.67
N TRP A 196 6.67 -3.25 8.73
CA TRP A 196 5.20 -3.24 8.79
C TRP A 196 4.68 -4.00 10.02
N TRP A 197 5.27 -5.15 10.35
CA TRP A 197 4.94 -5.91 11.56
C TRP A 197 5.23 -5.12 12.85
N TYR A 198 6.35 -4.39 12.89
CA TYR A 198 6.70 -3.50 14.01
C TYR A 198 5.63 -2.43 14.25
N HIS A 199 5.12 -1.79 13.19
CA HIS A 199 4.13 -0.72 13.32
C HIS A 199 2.68 -1.21 13.49
N SER A 200 2.34 -2.40 13.00
CA SER A 200 0.94 -2.86 12.98
C SER A 200 0.48 -3.55 14.26
N ILE A 201 1.38 -4.18 15.05
CA ILE A 201 0.94 -5.07 16.15
C ILE A 201 1.04 -4.45 17.55
N GLY A 202 1.68 -3.29 17.72
CA GLY A 202 1.53 -2.45 18.91
C GLY A 202 1.90 -3.03 20.30
N TYR A 203 2.25 -4.32 20.44
CA TYR A 203 2.28 -4.97 21.76
C TYR A 203 3.43 -5.94 22.06
N ASP A 204 4.45 -6.06 21.22
CA ASP A 204 5.71 -6.69 21.67
C ASP A 204 6.94 -6.06 21.02
N TYR A 205 7.39 -4.97 21.65
CA TYR A 205 8.57 -4.19 21.27
C TYR A 205 9.80 -5.09 21.04
N TRP A 206 9.99 -6.14 21.84
CA TRP A 206 11.19 -6.96 21.79
C TRP A 206 11.23 -7.92 20.58
N SER A 207 10.10 -8.50 20.22
CA SER A 207 10.00 -9.36 19.03
C SER A 207 10.20 -8.55 17.75
N ALA A 208 9.66 -7.33 17.73
CA ALA A 208 9.78 -6.43 16.59
C ALA A 208 11.20 -5.83 16.46
N VAL A 209 11.86 -5.50 17.57
CA VAL A 209 13.27 -5.08 17.61
C VAL A 209 14.20 -6.18 17.09
N LYS A 210 13.99 -7.45 17.46
CA LYS A 210 14.79 -8.57 16.94
C LYS A 210 14.65 -8.73 15.42
N ALA A 211 13.41 -8.69 14.90
CA ALA A 211 13.16 -8.76 13.47
C ALA A 211 13.74 -7.56 12.71
N PHE A 212 13.68 -6.36 13.30
CA PHE A 212 14.26 -5.15 12.76
C PHE A 212 15.79 -5.18 12.75
N ILE A 213 16.44 -5.67 13.82
CA ILE A 213 17.91 -5.79 13.89
C ILE A 213 18.41 -6.80 12.86
N ILE A 214 17.81 -7.99 12.80
CA ILE A 214 18.19 -9.02 11.84
C ILE A 214 17.97 -8.51 10.41
N GLY A 215 16.81 -7.92 10.14
CA GLY A 215 16.52 -7.27 8.88
C GLY A 215 17.56 -6.21 8.54
N SER A 216 17.72 -5.20 9.38
CA SER A 216 18.63 -4.06 9.17
C SER A 216 20.09 -4.50 8.98
N PHE A 217 20.52 -5.61 9.58
CA PHE A 217 21.83 -6.18 9.33
C PHE A 217 21.98 -6.68 7.87
N PHE A 218 21.02 -7.46 7.37
CA PHE A 218 21.00 -7.89 5.97
C PHE A 218 20.78 -6.72 5.00
N ALA A 219 19.97 -5.73 5.39
CA ALA A 219 19.79 -4.48 4.67
C ALA A 219 21.09 -3.70 4.56
N GLY A 220 21.81 -3.56 5.68
CA GLY A 220 23.08 -2.86 5.79
C GLY A 220 24.14 -3.51 4.92
N ILE A 221 24.24 -4.84 4.92
CA ILE A 221 25.12 -5.57 4.00
C ILE A 221 24.70 -5.31 2.54
N ALA A 222 23.40 -5.40 2.23
CA ALA A 222 22.89 -5.14 0.88
C ALA A 222 23.14 -3.69 0.41
N LEU A 223 23.10 -2.71 1.33
CA LEU A 223 23.35 -1.29 1.09
C LEU A 223 24.83 -0.96 0.96
N ILE A 224 25.69 -1.52 1.82
CA ILE A 224 27.16 -1.40 1.73
C ILE A 224 27.63 -1.95 0.38
N TYR A 225 27.02 -3.05 -0.07
CA TYR A 225 27.29 -3.63 -1.37
C TYR A 225 26.35 -3.14 -2.46
N LEU A 226 25.50 -2.13 -2.26
CA LEU A 226 24.43 -1.78 -3.20
C LEU A 226 24.94 -1.59 -4.62
N LYS A 227 26.07 -0.90 -4.77
CA LYS A 227 26.75 -0.72 -6.06
C LYS A 227 27.16 -2.06 -6.68
N LYS A 228 27.81 -2.94 -5.90
CA LYS A 228 28.23 -4.27 -6.36
C LYS A 228 27.03 -5.19 -6.65
N THR A 229 26.02 -5.18 -5.79
CA THR A 229 24.78 -5.95 -5.91
C THR A 229 24.00 -5.51 -7.15
N PHE A 230 23.87 -4.21 -7.37
CA PHE A 230 23.26 -3.65 -8.58
C PHE A 230 24.03 -4.07 -9.83
N PHE A 231 25.36 -3.88 -9.86
CA PHE A 231 26.18 -4.31 -11.01
C PHE A 231 26.16 -5.82 -11.20
N TRP A 232 26.07 -6.61 -10.15
CA TRP A 232 25.96 -8.07 -10.21
C TRP A 232 24.62 -8.52 -10.80
N VAL A 233 23.51 -7.90 -10.37
CA VAL A 233 22.18 -8.13 -10.98
C VAL A 233 22.19 -7.70 -12.44
N LEU A 234 22.70 -6.51 -12.73
CA LEU A 234 22.79 -5.95 -14.08
C LEU A 234 23.66 -6.84 -14.98
N ASP A 235 24.81 -7.29 -14.50
CA ASP A 235 25.70 -8.22 -15.19
C ASP A 235 24.99 -9.53 -15.54
N GLY A 236 24.12 -10.04 -14.67
CA GLY A 236 23.32 -11.23 -14.96
C GLY A 236 22.36 -11.04 -16.15
N PHE A 237 21.88 -9.80 -16.35
CA PHE A 237 21.10 -9.44 -17.54
C PHE A 237 21.99 -9.14 -18.76
N LEU A 238 23.20 -8.62 -18.55
CA LEU A 238 24.14 -8.26 -19.62
C LEU A 238 24.91 -9.46 -20.18
N THR A 239 25.22 -10.47 -19.38
CA THR A 239 25.85 -11.72 -19.84
C THR A 239 25.00 -12.43 -20.87
N ASN A 240 23.67 -12.38 -20.72
CA ASN A 240 22.74 -12.86 -21.73
C ASN A 240 22.66 -11.92 -22.96
N LYS A 241 22.90 -10.61 -22.76
CA LYS A 241 23.02 -9.66 -23.87
C LYS A 241 24.25 -9.91 -24.72
N ASN A 242 25.39 -10.41 -24.24
CA ASN A 242 26.53 -10.70 -25.12
C ASN A 242 26.26 -11.83 -26.13
N ALA A 243 25.34 -12.76 -25.81
CA ALA A 243 24.79 -13.70 -26.79
C ALA A 243 23.86 -13.01 -27.82
N ALA A 244 23.11 -11.99 -27.41
CA ALA A 244 22.23 -11.20 -28.29
C ALA A 244 22.93 -10.01 -29.00
N LYS A 245 24.06 -9.53 -28.51
CA LYS A 245 24.77 -8.32 -28.99
C LYS A 245 25.42 -8.56 -30.34
N LYS A 246 25.62 -9.83 -30.72
CA LYS A 246 25.99 -10.22 -32.08
C LYS A 246 24.89 -9.92 -33.13
N SER A 247 23.68 -9.53 -32.70
CA SER A 247 22.55 -9.17 -33.58
C SER A 247 22.00 -7.74 -33.38
N LEU A 248 22.67 -6.86 -32.61
CA LEU A 248 22.04 -5.65 -32.03
C LEU A 248 22.69 -4.32 -32.43
N PHE A 249 23.60 -4.31 -33.41
CA PHE A 249 24.04 -3.08 -34.08
C PHE A 249 23.19 -2.80 -35.33
N SER A 250 21.86 -2.83 -35.16
CA SER A 250 20.96 -2.15 -36.10
C SER A 250 20.69 -0.78 -35.50
N GLU A 251 21.19 0.26 -36.17
CA GLU A 251 20.78 1.65 -35.92
C GLU A 251 19.26 1.74 -35.94
N ASP A 252 18.74 2.53 -34.99
CA ASP A 252 17.36 2.96 -34.73
C ASP A 252 16.18 2.20 -35.34
N CYS A 253 15.05 2.16 -34.64
CA CYS A 253 13.80 1.54 -35.14
C CYS A 253 13.17 2.28 -36.36
N ALA A 254 13.98 2.99 -37.13
CA ALA A 254 13.73 3.56 -38.43
C ALA A 254 13.55 2.44 -39.47
N VAL A 255 12.41 1.75 -39.38
CA VAL A 255 11.84 1.15 -40.58
C VAL A 255 11.14 2.28 -41.33
N GLU A 256 11.59 2.53 -42.55
CA GLU A 256 10.90 3.29 -43.57
C GLU A 256 9.52 2.65 -43.76
N TYR A 257 8.45 3.36 -43.37
CA TYR A 257 7.09 2.88 -43.56
C TYR A 257 6.83 2.88 -45.07
N LEU A 258 7.05 1.74 -45.73
CA LEU A 258 6.47 1.50 -47.04
C LEU A 258 4.96 1.35 -46.83
N GLU A 259 4.26 2.46 -47.04
CA GLU A 259 2.81 2.60 -47.00
C GLU A 259 2.20 1.85 -48.20
N GLY A 260 2.27 0.52 -48.14
CA GLY A 260 1.70 -0.40 -49.13
C GLY A 260 0.55 -1.17 -48.50
N ASP A 261 -0.66 -0.92 -49.00
CA ASP A 261 -1.97 -1.33 -48.47
C ASP A 261 -2.27 -2.85 -48.57
N ASN A 262 -1.24 -3.70 -48.55
CA ASN A 262 -1.39 -5.15 -48.64
C ASN A 262 -1.44 -5.77 -47.24
N LYS A 263 -2.66 -6.06 -46.77
CA LYS A 263 -2.99 -6.96 -45.63
C LYS A 263 -2.56 -8.42 -45.85
N ASN A 264 -1.52 -8.67 -46.64
CA ASN A 264 -0.95 -9.99 -46.76
C ASN A 264 -0.11 -10.24 -45.51
N ILE A 265 -0.55 -11.24 -44.75
CA ILE A 265 0.23 -11.99 -43.79
C ILE A 265 1.69 -11.98 -44.28
N ILE A 266 2.55 -11.24 -43.60
CA ILE A 266 3.99 -11.33 -43.84
C ILE A 266 4.35 -12.73 -43.38
N ASN A 267 4.23 -13.69 -44.30
CA ASN A 267 4.89 -14.97 -44.21
C ASN A 267 6.38 -14.63 -44.27
N TYR A 268 6.96 -14.34 -43.11
CA TYR A 268 8.40 -14.27 -42.95
C TYR A 268 8.92 -15.64 -43.39
N ASN A 269 9.38 -15.72 -44.64
CA ASN A 269 10.02 -16.89 -45.20
C ASN A 269 11.33 -17.05 -44.40
N SER A 270 11.27 -17.82 -43.32
CA SER A 270 12.36 -18.04 -42.35
C SER A 270 13.55 -18.82 -42.94
N LYS A 271 13.62 -18.97 -44.27
CA LYS A 271 14.57 -19.84 -44.95
C LYS A 271 15.97 -19.24 -45.12
N ASN A 272 16.13 -17.92 -44.99
CA ASN A 272 17.41 -17.26 -45.33
C ASN A 272 18.10 -16.51 -44.18
N PHE A 273 17.87 -16.87 -42.91
CA PHE A 273 18.75 -16.41 -41.83
C PHE A 273 19.89 -17.41 -41.60
N PRO A 274 21.15 -17.10 -42.02
CA PRO A 274 22.30 -17.96 -41.77
C PRO A 274 22.71 -17.82 -40.30
N GLY A 275 22.16 -18.69 -39.46
CA GLY A 275 22.39 -18.68 -38.02
C GLY A 275 21.42 -19.59 -37.28
N LYS A 276 21.24 -20.80 -37.80
CA LYS A 276 20.28 -21.80 -37.31
C LYS A 276 20.86 -22.51 -36.09
N ASN A 277 20.81 -21.86 -34.93
CA ASN A 277 20.85 -22.58 -33.66
C ASN A 277 19.41 -22.98 -33.32
N GLU A 278 19.17 -24.28 -33.40
CA GLU A 278 17.91 -24.96 -33.18
C GLU A 278 17.40 -24.75 -31.75
N GLY A 279 16.10 -24.45 -31.59
CA GLY A 279 15.38 -24.75 -30.34
C GLY A 279 14.37 -23.72 -29.85
N ALA A 280 14.49 -22.43 -30.19
CA ALA A 280 13.48 -21.45 -29.81
C ALA A 280 12.42 -21.36 -30.92
N ASP A 281 11.27 -21.97 -30.68
CA ASP A 281 10.10 -21.94 -31.56
C ASP A 281 9.61 -20.48 -31.76
N VAL A 282 10.15 -19.80 -32.78
CA VAL A 282 9.82 -18.41 -33.15
C VAL A 282 8.36 -18.29 -33.64
N SER A 283 7.62 -19.40 -33.79
CA SER A 283 6.36 -19.47 -34.53
C SER A 283 5.10 -18.90 -33.86
N GLN A 284 5.16 -18.38 -32.61
CA GLN A 284 3.93 -17.94 -31.92
C GLN A 284 3.95 -16.56 -31.25
N VAL A 285 4.76 -15.62 -31.74
CA VAL A 285 4.70 -14.24 -31.24
C VAL A 285 3.52 -13.51 -31.89
N LYS A 286 2.38 -13.38 -31.18
CA LYS A 286 1.18 -12.68 -31.67
C LYS A 286 1.20 -11.21 -31.25
N PHE A 287 0.54 -10.34 -32.01
CA PHE A 287 0.27 -8.98 -31.54
C PHE A 287 -0.60 -9.02 -30.29
N ALA A 288 -0.24 -8.20 -29.29
CA ALA A 288 -0.96 -8.13 -28.04
C ALA A 288 -2.29 -7.42 -28.24
N LYS A 289 -3.38 -8.06 -27.80
CA LYS A 289 -4.70 -7.43 -27.78
C LYS A 289 -4.76 -6.28 -26.77
N TYR A 290 -5.76 -5.41 -26.91
CA TYR A 290 -5.99 -4.27 -26.04
C TYR A 290 -6.12 -4.65 -24.55
N TRP A 291 -7.00 -5.61 -24.22
CA TRP A 291 -7.33 -5.93 -22.82
C TRP A 291 -6.14 -6.42 -21.98
N PRO A 292 -5.31 -7.39 -22.42
CA PRO A 292 -4.09 -7.74 -21.69
C PRO A 292 -3.17 -6.55 -21.43
N ARG A 293 -3.08 -5.61 -22.37
CA ARG A 293 -2.28 -4.38 -22.21
C ARG A 293 -2.89 -3.45 -21.16
N ALA A 294 -4.22 -3.28 -21.17
CA ALA A 294 -4.93 -2.47 -20.19
C ALA A 294 -4.78 -3.03 -18.77
N PHE A 295 -4.94 -4.35 -18.57
CA PHE A 295 -4.75 -4.98 -17.27
C PHE A 295 -3.30 -4.90 -16.78
N ALA A 296 -2.33 -5.15 -17.68
CA ALA A 296 -0.93 -4.92 -17.38
C ALA A 296 -0.67 -3.49 -16.88
N ARG A 297 -1.36 -2.48 -17.44
CA ARG A 297 -1.23 -1.10 -16.98
C ARG A 297 -1.89 -0.81 -15.64
N CYS A 298 -3.02 -1.43 -15.34
CA CYS A 298 -3.62 -1.30 -14.01
C CYS A 298 -2.61 -1.75 -12.93
N ILE A 299 -1.96 -2.89 -13.15
CA ILE A 299 -0.91 -3.39 -12.25
C ILE A 299 0.28 -2.42 -12.19
N ASP A 300 0.83 -2.01 -13.35
CA ASP A 300 1.98 -1.08 -13.41
C ASP A 300 1.69 0.23 -12.65
N LEU A 301 0.52 0.84 -12.89
CA LEU A 301 0.16 2.12 -12.30
C LEU A 301 -0.06 2.01 -10.79
N SER A 302 -0.69 0.96 -10.31
CA SER A 302 -0.84 0.76 -8.87
C SER A 302 0.50 0.52 -8.18
N LEU A 303 1.44 -0.19 -8.81
CA LEU A 303 2.80 -0.29 -8.29
C LEU A 303 3.49 1.08 -8.24
N CYS A 304 3.27 1.93 -9.24
CA CYS A 304 3.78 3.31 -9.22
C CYS A 304 3.16 4.13 -8.09
N ILE A 305 1.85 4.02 -7.84
CA ILE A 305 1.17 4.72 -6.73
C ILE A 305 1.71 4.27 -5.38
N ILE A 306 1.91 2.96 -5.18
CA ILE A 306 2.49 2.43 -3.94
C ILE A 306 3.91 2.96 -3.77
N ALA A 307 4.74 2.92 -4.82
CA ALA A 307 6.10 3.45 -4.77
C ALA A 307 6.12 4.95 -4.47
N ASP A 308 5.25 5.72 -5.11
CA ASP A 308 5.11 7.16 -4.90
C ASP A 308 4.66 7.50 -3.47
N SER A 309 3.72 6.73 -2.94
CA SER A 309 3.27 6.86 -1.54
C SER A 309 4.42 6.58 -0.56
N LEU A 310 5.25 5.56 -0.83
CA LEU A 310 6.42 5.25 -0.01
C LEU A 310 7.49 6.35 -0.08
N ILE A 311 7.68 6.97 -1.25
CA ILE A 311 8.57 8.13 -1.40
C ILE A 311 8.05 9.27 -0.52
N TYR A 312 6.75 9.54 -0.57
CA TYR A 312 6.12 10.57 0.24
C TYR A 312 6.27 10.31 1.75
N PHE A 313 6.06 9.07 2.21
CA PHE A 313 6.30 8.67 3.62
C PHE A 313 7.76 8.78 4.05
N ALA A 314 8.71 8.55 3.14
CA ALA A 314 10.13 8.57 3.44
C ALA A 314 10.73 9.99 3.44
N LEU A 315 10.08 10.94 2.77
CA LEU A 315 10.57 12.31 2.73
C LEU A 315 10.19 13.02 4.04
N PRO A 316 11.12 13.75 4.69
CA PRO A 316 10.88 14.48 5.93
C PRO A 316 10.09 15.78 5.68
N PHE A 317 9.15 15.77 4.75
CA PHE A 317 8.22 16.88 4.59
C PHE A 317 7.22 16.78 5.73
N SER A 318 7.42 17.61 6.75
CA SER A 318 6.41 17.84 7.78
C SER A 318 5.25 18.59 7.13
N LEU A 319 4.41 17.86 6.43
CA LEU A 319 3.11 18.32 5.92
C LEU A 319 2.07 18.15 7.03
N GLU A 320 2.49 18.48 8.26
CA GLU A 320 1.65 18.51 9.44
C GLU A 320 0.69 19.69 9.29
N ASP A 321 -0.49 19.34 8.80
CA ASP A 321 -1.68 20.17 8.60
C ASP A 321 -1.53 21.37 7.64
N PRO A 322 -2.01 21.25 6.38
CA PRO A 322 -2.11 22.41 5.49
C PRO A 322 -2.98 23.48 6.17
N GLN A 323 -2.40 24.67 6.39
CA GLN A 323 -3.07 25.77 7.09
C GLN A 323 -3.97 26.58 6.14
N SER A 324 -3.77 26.43 4.84
CA SER A 324 -4.49 27.15 3.81
C SER A 324 -4.92 26.26 2.63
N VAL A 325 -5.89 26.75 1.85
CA VAL A 325 -6.29 26.14 0.57
C VAL A 325 -5.13 26.12 -0.42
N ALA A 326 -4.25 27.11 -0.38
CA ALA A 326 -3.05 27.16 -1.22
C ALA A 326 -2.09 26.00 -0.91
N ASP A 327 -1.92 25.66 0.37
CA ASP A 327 -1.09 24.53 0.80
C ASP A 327 -1.64 23.20 0.27
N LEU A 328 -2.97 23.05 0.26
CA LEU A 328 -3.62 21.89 -0.37
C LEU A 328 -3.32 21.82 -1.87
N PHE A 329 -3.41 22.93 -2.61
CA PHE A 329 -3.08 22.95 -4.04
C PHE A 329 -1.61 22.61 -4.31
N ILE A 330 -0.70 23.14 -3.50
CA ILE A 330 0.74 22.83 -3.60
C ILE A 330 0.96 21.35 -3.33
N LEU A 331 0.32 20.81 -2.28
CA LEU A 331 0.42 19.41 -1.90
C LEU A 331 -0.07 18.48 -3.01
N TYR A 332 -1.31 18.66 -3.47
CA TYR A 332 -1.87 17.84 -4.54
C TYR A 332 -1.11 18.00 -5.85
N GLY A 333 -0.66 19.22 -6.17
CA GLY A 333 0.19 19.48 -7.33
C GLY A 333 1.51 18.74 -7.24
N ALA A 334 2.20 18.81 -6.10
CA ALA A 334 3.47 18.12 -5.88
C ALA A 334 3.32 16.60 -5.95
N SER A 335 2.31 16.03 -5.27
CA SER A 335 2.00 14.59 -5.36
C SER A 335 1.69 14.17 -6.80
N PHE A 336 0.95 15.00 -7.54
CA PHE A 336 0.64 14.74 -8.93
C PHE A 336 1.89 14.70 -9.82
N PHE A 337 2.79 15.68 -9.70
CA PHE A 337 4.05 15.70 -10.45
C PHE A 337 4.99 14.57 -10.04
N SER A 338 5.03 14.23 -8.75
CA SER A 338 5.78 13.09 -8.22
C SER A 338 5.30 11.78 -8.86
N LEU A 339 3.99 11.54 -8.88
CA LEU A 339 3.42 10.33 -9.49
C LEU A 339 3.74 10.27 -11.00
N CYS A 340 3.65 11.38 -11.72
CA CYS A 340 4.03 11.44 -13.13
C CYS A 340 5.51 11.07 -13.33
N ALA A 341 6.40 11.62 -12.50
CA ALA A 341 7.83 11.32 -12.54
C ALA A 341 8.08 9.83 -12.24
N THR A 342 7.43 9.28 -11.23
CA THR A 342 7.52 7.86 -10.84
C THR A 342 7.09 6.96 -12.00
N ILE A 343 5.94 7.23 -12.65
CA ILE A 343 5.47 6.48 -13.82
C ILE A 343 6.45 6.56 -14.98
N PHE A 344 6.98 7.76 -15.26
CA PHE A 344 7.94 7.99 -16.33
C PHE A 344 9.20 7.15 -16.13
N ILE A 345 9.81 7.27 -14.95
CA ILE A 345 11.05 6.59 -14.59
C ILE A 345 10.84 5.08 -14.61
N TYR A 346 9.75 4.60 -14.00
CA TYR A 346 9.37 3.20 -13.97
C TYR A 346 9.26 2.61 -15.39
N GLU A 347 8.49 3.25 -16.27
CA GLU A 347 8.31 2.74 -17.63
C GLU A 347 9.59 2.82 -18.45
N TYR A 348 10.27 3.98 -18.43
CA TYR A 348 11.49 4.20 -19.19
C TYR A 348 12.57 3.18 -18.83
N ILE A 349 12.88 3.01 -17.55
CA ILE A 349 13.93 2.08 -17.10
C ILE A 349 13.56 0.65 -17.51
N LEU A 350 12.34 0.19 -17.17
CA LEU A 350 11.97 -1.21 -17.42
C LEU A 350 11.88 -1.54 -18.91
N VAL A 351 11.40 -0.61 -19.75
CA VAL A 351 11.32 -0.84 -21.20
C VAL A 351 12.72 -0.81 -21.84
N VAL A 352 13.62 0.08 -21.43
CA VAL A 352 15.00 0.10 -21.95
C VAL A 352 15.76 -1.19 -21.64
N PHE A 353 15.64 -1.69 -20.39
CA PHE A 353 16.43 -2.84 -19.98
C PHE A 353 15.79 -4.17 -20.39
N PHE A 354 14.46 -4.28 -20.32
CA PHE A 354 13.76 -5.57 -20.47
C PHE A 354 12.80 -5.61 -21.65
N GLY A 355 12.46 -4.46 -22.25
CA GLY A 355 11.35 -4.36 -23.19
C GLY A 355 9.99 -4.63 -22.54
N LYS A 356 9.89 -4.68 -21.21
CA LYS A 356 8.67 -5.08 -20.48
C LYS A 356 8.62 -4.34 -19.15
N THR A 357 7.45 -3.87 -18.75
CA THR A 357 7.14 -3.47 -17.36
C THR A 357 6.68 -4.69 -16.56
N LEU A 358 6.53 -4.59 -15.22
CA LEU A 358 6.20 -5.76 -14.38
C LEU A 358 4.79 -6.31 -14.70
N GLY A 359 3.81 -5.43 -14.88
CA GLY A 359 2.47 -5.83 -15.32
C GLY A 359 2.51 -6.45 -16.71
N LYS A 360 3.27 -5.87 -17.66
CA LYS A 360 3.45 -6.47 -18.99
C LYS A 360 4.10 -7.85 -18.91
N LEU A 361 5.09 -8.01 -18.03
CA LEU A 361 5.73 -9.29 -17.79
C LEU A 361 4.67 -10.33 -17.40
N MET A 362 3.78 -10.04 -16.44
CA MET A 362 2.72 -10.93 -15.97
C MET A 362 1.78 -11.42 -17.10
N PHE A 363 1.50 -10.58 -18.09
CA PHE A 363 0.67 -10.96 -19.25
C PHE A 363 1.48 -11.49 -20.45
N GLY A 364 2.77 -11.79 -20.26
CA GLY A 364 3.65 -12.26 -21.33
C GLY A 364 3.86 -11.22 -22.44
N LEU A 365 3.65 -9.94 -22.14
CA LEU A 365 3.72 -8.85 -23.10
C LEU A 365 5.15 -8.33 -23.22
N SER A 366 5.56 -7.97 -24.44
CA SER A 366 6.84 -7.36 -24.72
C SER A 366 6.75 -6.23 -25.73
N VAL A 367 7.32 -5.10 -25.37
CA VAL A 367 7.59 -3.98 -26.25
C VAL A 367 8.84 -4.29 -27.07
N LYS A 368 8.68 -4.28 -28.39
CA LYS A 368 9.78 -4.47 -29.34
C LYS A 368 9.62 -3.51 -30.51
N CYS A 369 10.69 -3.30 -31.25
CA CYS A 369 10.64 -2.60 -32.51
C CYS A 369 10.11 -3.52 -33.64
N SER A 370 9.92 -2.95 -34.83
CA SER A 370 9.37 -3.69 -36.00
C SER A 370 10.28 -4.86 -36.42
N ASP A 371 11.58 -4.74 -36.20
CA ASP A 371 12.64 -5.74 -36.37
C ASP A 371 12.74 -6.75 -35.21
N LEU A 372 11.78 -6.72 -34.26
CA LEU A 372 11.75 -7.55 -33.04
C LEU A 372 12.88 -7.28 -32.02
N SER A 373 13.70 -6.25 -32.24
CA SER A 373 14.74 -5.83 -31.30
C SER A 373 14.16 -5.07 -30.11
N LEU A 374 14.99 -4.83 -29.09
CA LEU A 374 14.61 -4.03 -27.93
C LEU A 374 14.56 -2.55 -28.30
N PRO A 375 13.62 -1.76 -27.75
CA PRO A 375 13.55 -0.33 -28.03
C PRO A 375 14.84 0.41 -27.64
N SER A 376 15.26 1.36 -28.48
CA SER A 376 16.35 2.27 -28.13
C SER A 376 15.98 3.16 -26.94
N LYS A 377 16.97 3.74 -26.25
CA LYS A 377 16.72 4.65 -25.12
C LYS A 377 15.83 5.83 -25.51
N ALA A 378 16.06 6.40 -26.69
CA ALA A 378 15.27 7.51 -27.21
C ALA A 378 13.82 7.10 -27.47
N SER A 379 13.61 5.93 -28.10
CA SER A 379 12.27 5.38 -28.36
C SER A 379 11.52 5.08 -27.05
N ALA A 380 12.16 4.43 -26.08
CA ALA A 380 11.56 4.13 -24.78
C ALA A 380 11.22 5.41 -23.99
N ARG A 381 12.09 6.43 -24.03
CA ARG A 381 11.84 7.73 -23.40
C ARG A 381 10.65 8.45 -24.03
N LEU A 382 10.61 8.50 -25.36
CA LEU A 382 9.52 9.11 -26.12
C LEU A 382 8.19 8.38 -25.84
N ARG A 383 8.21 7.04 -25.81
CA ARG A 383 7.05 6.21 -25.45
C ARG A 383 6.51 6.58 -24.07
N ALA A 384 7.36 6.60 -23.05
CA ALA A 384 6.98 6.95 -21.68
C ALA A 384 6.40 8.38 -21.60
N TRP A 385 7.02 9.33 -22.30
CA TRP A 385 6.56 10.71 -22.37
C TRP A 385 5.18 10.84 -23.02
N VAL A 386 4.98 10.23 -24.19
CA VAL A 386 3.69 10.27 -24.91
C VAL A 386 2.61 9.54 -24.11
N PHE A 387 2.95 8.48 -23.38
CA PHE A 387 2.03 7.81 -22.48
C PHE A 387 1.54 8.76 -21.38
N ILE A 388 2.43 9.49 -20.69
CA ILE A 388 2.03 10.49 -19.70
C ILE A 388 1.20 11.59 -20.37
N ARG A 389 1.66 12.15 -21.48
CA ARG A 389 0.90 13.21 -22.19
C ARG A 389 -0.50 12.76 -22.63
N SER A 390 -0.72 11.47 -22.86
CA SER A 390 -2.04 10.94 -23.24
C SER A 390 -3.10 11.01 -22.13
N GLY A 391 -2.70 11.28 -20.88
CA GLY A 391 -3.61 11.41 -19.75
C GLY A 391 -4.21 10.09 -19.25
N LEU A 392 -3.80 8.94 -19.79
CA LEU A 392 -4.32 7.63 -19.39
C LEU A 392 -3.97 7.22 -17.95
N TYR A 393 -3.06 7.93 -17.28
CA TYR A 393 -2.75 7.70 -15.87
C TYR A 393 -3.73 8.43 -14.92
N PHE A 394 -4.37 9.52 -15.35
CA PHE A 394 -5.42 10.22 -14.58
C PHE A 394 -6.64 9.34 -14.28
N CYS A 395 -6.74 8.24 -15.02
CA CYS A 395 -7.83 7.29 -14.96
C CYS A 395 -7.98 6.66 -13.56
N LEU A 396 -6.90 6.50 -12.79
CA LEU A 396 -7.00 5.93 -11.45
C LEU A 396 -7.62 6.88 -10.41
N ALA A 397 -7.50 8.20 -10.61
CA ALA A 397 -8.11 9.19 -9.73
C ALA A 397 -9.60 9.42 -10.07
N PHE A 398 -9.98 9.19 -11.32
CA PHE A 398 -11.32 9.47 -11.84
C PHE A 398 -11.85 8.26 -12.62
N PRO A 399 -12.65 7.37 -11.99
CA PRO A 399 -13.13 6.13 -12.60
C PRO A 399 -13.83 6.33 -13.95
N PHE A 400 -14.59 7.43 -14.09
CA PHE A 400 -15.27 7.76 -15.34
C PHE A 400 -14.28 7.99 -16.50
N PHE A 401 -13.20 8.73 -16.26
CA PHE A 401 -12.16 8.94 -17.27
C PHE A 401 -11.39 7.66 -17.57
N GLN A 402 -11.30 6.71 -16.63
CA GLN A 402 -10.77 5.38 -16.90
C GLN A 402 -11.60 4.61 -17.92
N PHE A 403 -12.92 4.55 -17.72
CA PHE A 403 -13.79 3.86 -18.67
C PHE A 403 -13.79 4.55 -20.04
N ALA A 404 -13.88 5.88 -20.07
CA ALA A 404 -13.89 6.65 -21.31
C ALA A 404 -12.57 6.47 -22.09
N SER A 405 -11.42 6.64 -21.44
CA SER A 405 -10.12 6.48 -22.08
C SER A 405 -9.87 5.03 -22.51
N ALA A 406 -10.32 4.05 -21.72
CA ALA A 406 -10.19 2.65 -22.06
C ALA A 406 -11.04 2.30 -23.29
N PHE A 407 -12.28 2.79 -23.33
CA PHE A 407 -13.18 2.63 -24.48
C PHE A 407 -12.60 3.28 -25.74
N ILE A 408 -12.09 4.52 -25.64
CA ILE A 408 -11.45 5.21 -26.76
C ILE A 408 -10.21 4.43 -27.24
N ALA A 409 -9.37 3.98 -26.33
CA ALA A 409 -8.17 3.23 -26.66
C ALA A 409 -8.49 1.86 -27.28
N TRP A 410 -9.56 1.20 -26.82
CA TRP A 410 -10.08 -0.03 -27.42
C TRP A 410 -10.59 0.21 -28.85
N ARG A 411 -11.36 1.29 -29.07
CA ARG A 411 -11.90 1.66 -30.39
C ARG A 411 -10.82 1.99 -31.43
N ARG A 412 -9.63 2.45 -31.01
CA ARG A 412 -8.48 2.70 -31.89
C ARG A 412 -7.88 1.41 -32.47
N GLY A 413 -8.08 0.27 -31.80
CA GLY A 413 -7.50 -1.02 -32.18
C GLY A 413 -6.25 -1.40 -31.38
N ASP A 414 -5.86 -2.66 -31.52
CA ASP A 414 -4.83 -3.30 -30.69
C ASP A 414 -3.40 -2.76 -30.95
N ASP A 415 -3.13 -2.27 -32.16
CA ASP A 415 -1.82 -1.85 -32.67
C ASP A 415 -1.64 -0.32 -32.76
N LYS A 416 -2.73 0.46 -32.65
CA LYS A 416 -2.72 1.92 -32.89
C LYS A 416 -2.75 2.75 -31.61
N GLN A 417 -1.92 2.40 -30.64
CA GLN A 417 -1.81 3.19 -29.41
C GLN A 417 -0.84 4.37 -29.61
N PRO A 418 -1.18 5.61 -29.21
CA PRO A 418 -0.38 6.80 -29.54
C PRO A 418 1.10 6.68 -29.14
N TRP A 419 1.38 6.17 -27.93
CA TRP A 419 2.75 6.00 -27.44
C TRP A 419 3.52 4.89 -28.16
N ASP A 420 2.84 3.88 -28.72
CA ASP A 420 3.47 2.86 -29.54
C ASP A 420 3.87 3.42 -30.90
N MET A 421 2.92 4.12 -31.55
CA MET A 421 3.11 4.72 -32.87
C MET A 421 4.19 5.79 -32.86
N SER A 422 4.16 6.72 -31.90
CA SER A 422 5.17 7.77 -31.78
C SER A 422 6.58 7.22 -31.55
N ALA A 423 6.69 6.11 -30.82
CA ALA A 423 7.97 5.47 -30.53
C ALA A 423 8.40 4.44 -31.58
N LYS A 424 7.59 4.20 -32.63
CA LYS A 424 7.77 3.12 -33.62
C LYS A 424 7.97 1.75 -32.97
N THR A 425 7.22 1.47 -31.90
CA THR A 425 7.28 0.21 -31.17
C THR A 425 5.96 -0.54 -31.26
N ARG A 426 6.00 -1.86 -31.11
CA ARG A 426 4.81 -2.71 -31.05
C ARG A 426 4.84 -3.58 -29.81
N VAL A 427 3.66 -3.97 -29.33
CA VAL A 427 3.52 -4.87 -28.19
C VAL A 427 3.15 -6.26 -28.69
N TYR A 428 3.99 -7.22 -28.38
CA TYR A 428 3.82 -8.62 -28.69
C TYR A 428 3.41 -9.38 -27.44
N GLN A 429 2.67 -10.47 -27.61
CA GLN A 429 2.22 -11.35 -26.54
C GLN A 429 2.73 -12.76 -26.79
N SER A 430 3.54 -13.26 -25.85
CA SER A 430 3.88 -14.68 -25.76
C SER A 430 2.70 -15.46 -25.18
N PRO A 431 2.55 -16.76 -25.50
CA PRO A 431 1.52 -17.59 -24.91
C PRO A 431 1.63 -17.58 -23.37
N VAL A 432 0.51 -17.29 -22.72
CA VAL A 432 0.42 -17.18 -21.26
C VAL A 432 -0.30 -18.40 -20.73
N GLY A 433 0.32 -19.12 -19.80
CA GLY A 433 -0.35 -20.21 -19.10
C GLY A 433 -1.55 -19.70 -18.28
N PHE A 434 -2.63 -20.48 -18.23
CA PHE A 434 -3.87 -20.12 -17.52
C PHE A 434 -3.63 -19.67 -16.06
N ALA A 435 -2.74 -20.35 -15.33
CA ALA A 435 -2.41 -20.01 -13.95
C ALA A 435 -1.92 -18.56 -13.80
N ARG A 436 -1.16 -18.05 -14.77
CA ARG A 436 -0.63 -16.68 -14.74
C ARG A 436 -1.70 -15.65 -15.02
N ILE A 437 -2.67 -15.97 -15.90
CA ILE A 437 -3.83 -15.10 -16.14
C ILE A 437 -4.65 -14.97 -14.86
N VAL A 438 -4.99 -16.11 -14.24
CA VAL A 438 -5.75 -16.14 -12.98
C VAL A 438 -5.04 -15.33 -11.90
N PHE A 439 -3.73 -15.54 -11.74
CA PHE A 439 -2.94 -14.75 -10.80
C PHE A 439 -2.97 -13.25 -11.12
N SER A 440 -2.77 -12.87 -12.37
CA SER A 440 -2.75 -11.46 -12.74
C SER A 440 -4.08 -10.76 -12.45
N VAL A 441 -5.19 -11.48 -12.64
CA VAL A 441 -6.52 -11.01 -12.28
C VAL A 441 -6.67 -10.89 -10.76
N ILE A 442 -6.28 -11.91 -9.99
CA ILE A 442 -6.33 -11.86 -8.52
C ILE A 442 -5.49 -10.70 -7.98
N THR A 443 -4.26 -10.52 -8.46
CA THR A 443 -3.39 -9.41 -8.07
C THR A 443 -4.00 -8.07 -8.40
N ALA A 444 -4.58 -7.90 -9.59
CA ALA A 444 -5.27 -6.68 -9.96
C ALA A 444 -6.45 -6.39 -9.00
N ILE A 445 -7.23 -7.42 -8.63
CA ILE A 445 -8.33 -7.28 -7.67
C ILE A 445 -7.81 -6.93 -6.27
N LEU A 446 -6.78 -7.62 -5.77
CA LEU A 446 -6.23 -7.37 -4.43
C LEU A 446 -5.64 -5.96 -4.34
N ILE A 447 -4.90 -5.54 -5.36
CA ILE A 447 -4.36 -4.18 -5.42
C ILE A 447 -5.49 -3.16 -5.50
N PHE A 448 -6.53 -3.42 -6.30
CA PHE A 448 -7.71 -2.55 -6.36
C PHE A 448 -8.39 -2.44 -4.99
N LEU A 449 -8.63 -3.55 -4.30
CA LEU A 449 -9.22 -3.55 -2.95
C LEU A 449 -8.35 -2.82 -1.93
N LEU A 450 -7.02 -3.00 -1.99
CA LEU A 450 -6.06 -2.27 -1.16
C LEU A 450 -6.16 -0.77 -1.39
N VAL A 451 -6.14 -0.32 -2.65
CA VAL A 451 -6.27 1.10 -3.02
C VAL A 451 -7.61 1.65 -2.56
N VAL A 452 -8.73 0.95 -2.81
CA VAL A 452 -10.07 1.40 -2.40
C VAL A 452 -10.17 1.52 -0.87
N THR A 453 -9.64 0.54 -0.13
CA THR A 453 -9.67 0.55 1.34
C THR A 453 -8.81 1.68 1.90
N ALA A 454 -7.59 1.86 1.37
CA ALA A 454 -6.71 2.96 1.75
C ALA A 454 -7.33 4.33 1.43
N SER A 455 -7.93 4.49 0.24
CA SER A 455 -8.63 5.72 -0.14
C SER A 455 -9.84 6.00 0.75
N ARG A 456 -10.58 4.97 1.17
CA ARG A 456 -11.71 5.15 2.10
C ARG A 456 -11.22 5.64 3.46
N ILE A 457 -10.21 5.01 4.03
CA ILE A 457 -9.62 5.42 5.32
C ILE A 457 -9.10 6.86 5.24
N ALA A 458 -8.37 7.19 4.17
CA ALA A 458 -7.86 8.55 3.96
C ALA A 458 -8.99 9.58 3.83
N ASN A 459 -10.08 9.25 3.13
CA ASN A 459 -11.24 10.12 2.99
C ASN A 459 -11.98 10.34 4.32
N GLU A 460 -12.09 9.31 5.16
CA GLU A 460 -12.70 9.42 6.48
C GLU A 460 -11.86 10.36 7.38
N GLN A 461 -10.54 10.20 7.41
CA GLN A 461 -9.63 11.10 8.13
C GLN A 461 -9.69 12.55 7.63
N ASN A 462 -9.74 12.75 6.31
CA ASN A 462 -9.81 14.09 5.72
C ASN A 462 -11.14 14.79 6.01
N LYS A 463 -12.25 14.05 6.09
CA LYS A 463 -13.56 14.62 6.47
C LYS A 463 -13.54 15.15 7.90
N GLU A 464 -12.99 14.39 8.83
CA GLU A 464 -12.84 14.81 10.23
C GLU A 464 -12.00 16.08 10.35
N LYS A 465 -10.86 16.14 9.63
CA LYS A 465 -10.01 17.34 9.58
C LYS A 465 -10.74 18.56 9.01
N LEU A 466 -11.47 18.39 7.90
CA LEU A 466 -12.21 19.48 7.27
C LEU A 466 -13.34 20.00 8.17
N GLN A 467 -14.06 19.11 8.87
CA GLN A 467 -15.07 19.52 9.84
C GLN A 467 -14.45 20.36 10.97
N GLY A 468 -13.30 19.92 11.52
CA GLY A 468 -12.58 20.68 12.54
C GLY A 468 -12.07 22.05 12.05
N LEU A 469 -11.64 22.16 10.79
CA LEU A 469 -11.25 23.45 10.19
C LEU A 469 -12.44 24.38 9.98
N VAL A 470 -13.58 23.85 9.52
CA VAL A 470 -14.81 24.62 9.34
C VAL A 470 -15.31 25.14 10.69
N GLU A 471 -15.36 24.29 11.72
CA GLU A 471 -15.75 24.71 13.08
C GLU A 471 -14.84 25.82 13.63
N LYS A 472 -13.51 25.67 13.50
CA LYS A 472 -12.55 26.71 13.87
C LYS A 472 -12.76 28.02 13.11
N SER A 473 -13.05 27.93 11.81
CA SER A 473 -13.31 29.13 10.99
C SER A 473 -14.59 29.86 11.38
N VAL A 474 -15.65 29.12 11.73
CA VAL A 474 -16.92 29.69 12.21
C VAL A 474 -16.73 30.37 13.57
N LEU A 475 -15.92 29.78 14.46
CA LEU A 475 -15.57 30.38 15.76
C LEU A 475 -14.69 31.64 15.66
N MET A 476 -13.96 31.83 14.56
CA MET A 476 -13.17 33.06 14.34
C MET A 476 -14.00 34.20 13.72
N ILE A 477 -15.14 33.89 13.11
CA ILE A 477 -16.03 34.88 12.47
C ILE A 477 -17.06 35.44 13.46
N ASN A 478 -17.49 34.63 14.44
CA ASN A 478 -18.40 35.03 15.52
C ASN A 478 -17.62 35.56 16.71
#